data_AF-A0A7V9RDT9-F1
#
_entry.id   AF-A0A7V9RDT9-F1
#
_cell.length_a   1.000
_cell.length_b   1.000
_cell.length_c   1.000
_cell.angle_alpha   90.00
_cell.angle_beta   90.00
_cell.angle_gamma   90.00
#
_symmetry.space_group_name_H-M   'P 1'
#
loop_
_entity.id
_entity.type
_entity.pdbx_description
1 polymer ?
#
loop_
_entity_poly.entity_id
_entity_poly.type
_entity_poly.pdbx_seq_one_letter_code
_entity_poly.pdbx_strand_id
1 'polypeptide(L)'
;MSRQTATSKLAALVERCRADPSAIPGVRAAGDALAIEIEGELAFAWRVIVVRAAIAAPPDSDAVRELYGEIVDRYRDDPKKLAELRPLGDEIRKLEREGTLASVLVARSDRRSRH
;
A
#
# COMPACT_ATOMS: atom_id res chain seq x y z
N MET A 1 -20.44 15.61 5.03
CA MET A 1 -20.41 15.30 3.58
C MET A 1 -21.24 14.04 3.38
N SER A 2 -22.04 13.92 2.31
CA SER A 2 -22.77 12.66 2.08
C SER A 2 -21.81 11.57 1.62
N ARG A 3 -22.05 10.32 2.03
CA ARG A 3 -21.24 9.15 1.64
C ARG A 3 -21.10 9.00 0.12
N GLN A 4 -22.15 9.37 -0.62
CA GLN A 4 -22.12 9.39 -2.10
C GLN A 4 -21.09 10.40 -2.63
N THR A 5 -21.06 11.62 -2.07
CA THR A 5 -20.05 12.62 -2.42
C THR A 5 -18.64 12.18 -2.04
N ALA A 6 -18.45 11.54 -0.88
CA ALA A 6 -17.16 10.97 -0.48
C ALA A 6 -16.68 9.89 -1.46
N THR A 7 -17.58 9.00 -1.87
CA THR A 7 -17.31 7.92 -2.83
C THR A 7 -16.90 8.49 -4.19
N SER A 8 -17.64 9.46 -4.73
CA SER A 8 -17.31 10.10 -6.01
C SER A 8 -15.95 10.82 -5.97
N LYS A 9 -15.62 11.47 -4.84
CA LYS A 9 -14.31 12.12 -4.65
C LYS A 9 -13.18 11.10 -4.63
N LEU A 10 -13.31 10.00 -3.87
CA LEU A 10 -12.26 8.99 -3.84
C LEU A 10 -12.10 8.30 -5.20
N ALA A 11 -13.20 8.06 -5.92
CA ALA A 11 -13.16 7.49 -7.26
C ALA A 11 -12.38 8.39 -8.23
N ALA A 12 -12.65 9.70 -8.21
CA ALA A 12 -11.92 10.66 -9.03
C ALA A 12 -10.42 10.71 -8.67
N LEU A 13 -10.08 10.64 -7.37
CA LEU A 13 -8.69 10.58 -6.93
C LEU A 13 -7.98 9.30 -7.37
N VAL A 14 -8.65 8.15 -7.26
CA VAL A 14 -8.15 6.85 -7.71
C VAL A 14 -7.86 6.87 -9.20
N GLU A 15 -8.80 7.34 -10.03
CA GLU A 15 -8.60 7.42 -11.49
C GLU A 15 -7.48 8.41 -11.85
N ARG A 16 -7.45 9.59 -11.22
CA ARG A 16 -6.37 10.56 -11.42
C ARG A 16 -4.99 9.98 -11.08
N CYS A 17 -4.86 9.33 -9.92
CA CYS A 17 -3.58 8.80 -9.46
C CYS A 17 -3.16 7.52 -10.19
N ARG A 18 -4.11 6.79 -10.80
CA ARG A 18 -3.79 5.72 -11.76
C ARG A 18 -3.14 6.29 -13.03
N ALA A 19 -3.65 7.41 -13.53
CA ALA A 19 -3.11 8.06 -14.71
C ALA A 19 -1.79 8.81 -14.41
N ASP A 20 -1.68 9.37 -13.21
CA ASP A 20 -0.51 10.14 -12.77
C ASP A 20 -0.16 9.83 -11.30
N PRO A 21 0.71 8.83 -11.06
CA PRO A 21 1.17 8.51 -9.71
C PRO A 21 1.94 9.64 -9.02
N SER A 22 2.52 10.57 -9.79
CA SER A 22 3.27 11.70 -9.21
C SER A 22 2.37 12.70 -8.47
N ALA A 23 1.05 12.65 -8.71
CA ALA A 23 0.07 13.47 -7.99
C ALA A 23 -0.17 13.01 -6.54
N ILE A 24 0.17 11.75 -6.20
CA ILE A 24 -0.19 11.12 -4.92
C ILE A 24 0.31 11.90 -3.70
N PRO A 25 1.56 12.40 -3.62
CA PRO A 25 2.02 13.18 -2.47
C PRO A 25 1.12 14.37 -2.14
N GLY A 26 0.58 15.05 -3.17
CA GLY A 26 -0.29 16.21 -3.00
C GLY A 26 -1.72 15.89 -2.56
N VAL A 27 -2.17 14.64 -2.74
CA VAL A 27 -3.55 14.23 -2.39
C VAL A 27 -3.61 13.11 -1.34
N ARG A 28 -2.45 12.63 -0.86
CA ARG A 28 -2.33 11.46 0.02
C ARG A 28 -3.23 11.55 1.24
N ALA A 29 -3.09 12.61 2.02
CA ALA A 29 -3.85 12.80 3.25
C ALA A 29 -5.37 12.88 3.00
N ALA A 30 -5.79 13.57 1.94
CA ALA A 30 -7.21 13.68 1.58
C ALA A 30 -7.79 12.34 1.11
N GLY A 31 -7.05 11.59 0.30
CA GLY A 31 -7.45 10.27 -0.14
C GLY A 31 -7.51 9.26 1.00
N ASP A 32 -6.55 9.29 1.94
CA ASP A 32 -6.56 8.43 3.13
C ASP A 32 -7.75 8.71 4.04
N ALA A 33 -8.07 9.98 4.27
CA ALA A 33 -9.25 10.37 5.04
C ALA A 33 -10.55 9.85 4.40
N LEU A 34 -10.68 9.98 3.07
CA LEU A 34 -11.82 9.43 2.32
C LEU A 34 -11.85 7.90 2.38
N ALA A 35 -10.70 7.24 2.25
CA ALA A 35 -10.59 5.78 2.29
C ALA A 35 -10.88 5.19 3.69
N ILE A 36 -10.71 5.98 4.76
CA ILE A 36 -11.19 5.64 6.10
C ILE A 36 -12.71 5.81 6.17
N GLU A 37 -13.26 6.90 5.64
CA GLU A 37 -14.69 7.20 5.69
C GLU A 37 -15.56 6.17 4.95
N ILE A 38 -15.15 5.76 3.74
CA ILE A 38 -16.03 4.95 2.87
C ILE A 38 -15.79 3.45 2.96
N GLU A 39 -14.58 3.04 3.35
CA GLU A 39 -14.11 1.65 3.39
C GLU A 39 -14.32 0.86 2.07
N GLY A 40 -14.23 -0.48 2.14
CA GLY A 40 -14.52 -1.36 1.01
C GLY A 40 -13.52 -1.31 -0.15
N GLU A 41 -14.00 -1.67 -1.34
CA GLU A 41 -13.16 -1.88 -2.53
C GLU A 41 -12.47 -0.62 -3.03
N LEU A 42 -13.16 0.53 -3.00
CA LEU A 42 -12.57 1.77 -3.47
C LEU A 42 -11.47 2.27 -2.52
N ALA A 43 -11.65 2.03 -1.22
CA ALA A 43 -10.65 2.30 -0.21
C ALA A 43 -9.44 1.34 -0.31
N PHE A 44 -9.66 0.09 -0.72
CA PHE A 44 -8.59 -0.85 -1.04
C PHE A 44 -7.82 -0.40 -2.28
N ALA A 45 -8.51 -0.05 -3.37
CA ALA A 45 -7.90 0.43 -4.61
C ALA A 45 -7.01 1.66 -4.38
N TRP A 46 -7.47 2.62 -3.57
CA TRP A 46 -6.68 3.77 -3.17
C TRP A 46 -5.36 3.37 -2.48
N ARG A 47 -5.43 2.48 -1.49
CA ARG A 47 -4.25 2.04 -0.74
C ARG A 47 -3.26 1.29 -1.62
N VAL A 48 -3.75 0.44 -2.54
CA VAL A 48 -2.91 -0.25 -3.53
C VAL A 48 -2.17 0.74 -4.42
N ILE A 49 -2.84 1.79 -4.91
CA ILE A 49 -2.20 2.82 -5.75
C ILE A 49 -1.09 3.52 -4.99
N VAL A 50 -1.29 3.81 -3.71
CA VAL A 50 -0.26 4.48 -2.92
C VAL A 50 0.93 3.57 -2.67
N VAL A 51 0.72 2.29 -2.34
CA VAL A 51 1.83 1.34 -2.22
C VAL A 51 2.61 1.25 -3.54
N ARG A 52 1.93 1.19 -4.68
CA ARG A 52 2.59 1.19 -6.00
C ARG A 52 3.42 2.45 -6.24
N ALA A 53 2.91 3.61 -5.85
CA ALA A 53 3.65 4.86 -6.00
C ALA A 53 4.87 4.94 -5.08
N ALA A 54 4.74 4.45 -3.84
CA ALA A 54 5.87 4.34 -2.92
C ALA A 54 6.93 3.35 -3.44
N ILE A 55 6.53 2.25 -4.07
CA ILE A 55 7.48 1.33 -4.74
C ILE A 55 8.21 2.04 -5.89
N ALA A 56 7.49 2.80 -6.71
CA ALA A 56 8.05 3.49 -7.88
C ALA A 56 8.98 4.67 -7.51
N ALA A 57 8.67 5.37 -6.42
CA ALA A 57 9.47 6.48 -5.91
C ALA A 57 9.55 6.38 -4.36
N PRO A 58 10.44 5.51 -3.83
CA PRO A 58 10.57 5.29 -2.41
C PRO A 58 11.00 6.58 -1.70
N PRO A 59 10.22 7.11 -0.75
CA PRO A 59 10.63 8.28 0.01
C PRO A 59 11.81 7.94 0.94
N ASP A 60 11.78 6.72 1.50
CA ASP A 60 12.86 6.07 2.21
C ASP A 60 12.70 4.54 2.09
N SER A 61 13.69 3.78 2.59
CA SER A 61 13.72 2.32 2.46
C SER A 61 12.65 1.59 3.24
N ASP A 62 12.15 2.19 4.32
CA ASP A 62 11.31 1.51 5.30
C ASP A 62 9.83 1.81 5.04
N ALA A 63 9.52 3.01 4.53
CA ALA A 63 8.18 3.45 4.20
C ALA A 63 7.43 2.49 3.26
N VAL A 64 8.12 1.89 2.28
CA VAL A 64 7.50 0.90 1.38
C VAL A 64 7.06 -0.35 2.15
N ARG A 65 7.89 -0.83 3.09
CA ARG A 65 7.57 -2.00 3.92
C ARG A 65 6.48 -1.68 4.93
N GLU A 66 6.53 -0.51 5.56
CA GLU A 66 5.52 -0.08 6.52
C GLU A 66 4.14 0.02 5.86
N LEU A 67 4.06 0.68 4.69
CA LEU A 67 2.83 0.80 3.92
C LEU A 67 2.30 -0.56 3.47
N TYR A 68 3.18 -1.44 2.97
CA TYR A 68 2.78 -2.79 2.58
C TYR A 68 2.36 -3.65 3.78
N GLY A 69 3.03 -3.52 4.93
CA GLY A 69 2.69 -4.20 6.17
C GLY A 69 1.32 -3.75 6.70
N GLU A 70 1.05 -2.45 6.71
CA GLU A 70 -0.22 -1.89 7.15
C GLU A 70 -1.39 -2.40 6.30
N ILE A 71 -1.24 -2.41 4.96
CA ILE A 71 -2.32 -2.90 4.08
C ILE A 71 -2.53 -4.41 4.24
N VAL A 72 -1.46 -5.20 4.42
CA VAL A 72 -1.58 -6.64 4.69
C VAL A 72 -2.29 -6.91 6.02
N ASP A 73 -1.91 -6.21 7.10
CA ASP A 73 -2.54 -6.39 8.41
C ASP A 73 -4.01 -5.95 8.39
N ARG A 74 -4.32 -4.84 7.70
CA ARG A 74 -5.70 -4.36 7.53
C ARG A 74 -6.62 -5.35 6.83
N TYR A 75 -6.10 -6.11 5.86
CA TYR A 75 -6.89 -7.06 5.06
C TYR A 75 -6.54 -8.53 5.36
N ARG A 76 -5.95 -8.80 6.53
CA ARG A 76 -5.49 -10.13 6.95
C ARG A 76 -6.56 -11.23 6.89
N ASP A 77 -7.82 -10.87 7.08
CA ASP A 77 -8.96 -11.80 7.10
C ASP A 77 -9.70 -11.87 5.76
N ASP A 78 -9.21 -11.17 4.72
CA ASP A 78 -9.76 -11.19 3.36
C ASP A 78 -8.78 -11.87 2.39
N PRO A 79 -8.90 -13.19 2.16
CA PRO A 79 -7.94 -13.94 1.33
C PRO A 79 -7.93 -13.48 -0.13
N LYS A 80 -9.02 -12.88 -0.63
CA LYS A 80 -9.06 -12.33 -2.01
C LYS A 80 -8.18 -11.09 -2.10
N LYS A 81 -8.33 -10.16 -1.15
CA LYS A 81 -7.46 -8.98 -1.09
C LYS A 81 -6.00 -9.34 -0.85
N LEU A 82 -5.71 -10.32 0.00
CA LEU A 82 -4.34 -10.81 0.18
C LEU A 82 -3.75 -11.40 -1.11
N ALA A 83 -4.56 -12.10 -1.92
CA ALA A 83 -4.12 -12.60 -3.22
C ALA A 83 -3.78 -11.46 -4.20
N GLU A 84 -4.52 -10.35 -4.15
CA GLU A 84 -4.24 -9.14 -4.94
C GLU A 84 -2.99 -8.38 -4.45
N LEU A 85 -2.67 -8.45 -3.16
CA LEU A 85 -1.46 -7.83 -2.59
C LEU A 85 -0.19 -8.64 -2.84
N ARG A 86 -0.30 -9.95 -3.01
CA ARG A 86 0.86 -10.85 -3.15
C ARG A 86 1.83 -10.43 -4.27
N PRO A 87 1.40 -10.05 -5.50
CA PRO A 87 2.30 -9.56 -6.53
C PRO A 87 3.12 -8.34 -6.10
N LEU A 88 2.55 -7.42 -5.32
CA LEU A 88 3.27 -6.26 -4.78
C LEU A 88 4.36 -6.69 -3.80
N GLY A 89 4.05 -7.65 -2.91
CA GLY A 89 5.05 -8.20 -2.00
C GLY A 89 6.19 -8.93 -2.72
N ASP A 90 5.90 -9.61 -3.83
CA ASP A 90 6.92 -10.25 -4.68
C ASP A 90 7.81 -9.20 -5.39
N GLU A 91 7.22 -8.11 -5.86
CA GLU A 91 7.93 -6.97 -6.46
C GLU A 91 8.85 -6.29 -5.44
N ILE A 92 8.37 -5.98 -4.24
CA ILE A 92 9.16 -5.41 -3.15
C ILE A 92 10.37 -6.31 -2.84
N ARG A 93 10.15 -7.63 -2.66
CA ARG A 93 11.24 -8.61 -2.43
C ARG A 93 12.23 -8.71 -3.58
N LYS A 94 11.80 -8.46 -4.82
CA LYS A 94 12.68 -8.43 -5.98
C LYS A 94 13.58 -7.19 -5.92
N LEU A 95 13.00 -6.02 -5.73
CA LEU A 95 13.72 -4.74 -5.65
C LEU A 95 14.71 -4.70 -4.48
N GLU A 96 14.38 -5.34 -3.36
CA GLU A 96 15.29 -5.53 -2.22
C GLU A 96 16.51 -6.37 -2.59
N ARG A 97 16.32 -7.48 -3.32
CA ARG A 97 17.42 -8.35 -3.77
C ARG A 97 18.31 -7.66 -4.80
N GLU A 98 17.72 -6.79 -5.62
CA GLU A 98 18.43 -5.99 -6.62
C GLU A 98 19.11 -4.76 -6.01
N GLY A 99 18.94 -4.51 -4.70
CA GLY A 99 19.51 -3.36 -3.99
C GLY A 99 18.88 -2.02 -4.34
N THR A 100 17.74 -2.02 -5.04
CA THR A 100 16.98 -0.81 -5.41
C THR A 100 16.18 -0.29 -4.21
N LEU A 101 15.66 -1.20 -3.38
CA LEU A 101 15.16 -0.88 -2.05
C LEU A 101 16.19 -1.33 -1.02
N ALA A 102 16.44 -0.52 0.01
CA ALA A 102 17.35 -0.96 1.06
C ALA A 102 16.72 -2.16 1.77
N SER A 103 17.41 -3.29 1.69
CA SER A 103 17.04 -4.47 2.47
C SER A 103 17.58 -4.28 3.88
N VAL A 104 16.76 -3.75 4.80
CA VAL A 104 16.99 -4.02 6.22
C VAL A 104 16.79 -5.51 6.35
N LEU A 105 17.91 -6.25 6.46
CA LEU A 105 17.92 -7.60 7.00
C LEU A 105 17.28 -7.49 8.39
N VAL A 106 15.95 -7.61 8.45
CA VAL A 106 15.28 -7.95 9.68
C VAL A 106 15.84 -9.33 9.98
N ALA A 107 16.82 -9.36 10.88
CA ALA A 107 17.17 -10.56 11.59
C ALA A 107 15.84 -11.12 12.08
N ARG A 108 15.32 -12.12 11.37
CA ARG A 108 14.22 -12.94 11.84
C ARG A 108 14.73 -13.43 13.19
N SER A 109 14.22 -12.82 14.26
CA SER A 109 14.48 -13.26 15.62
C SER A 109 14.33 -14.77 15.62
N ASP A 110 15.42 -15.46 15.92
CA ASP A 110 15.57 -16.91 15.91
C ASP A 110 14.45 -17.53 16.75
N ARG A 111 13.28 -17.75 16.14
CA ARG A 111 12.22 -18.52 16.76
C ARG A 111 12.52 -19.97 16.49
N ARG A 112 13.31 -20.51 17.43
CA ARG A 112 13.30 -21.89 17.91
C ARG A 112 14.05 -22.90 17.02
N SER A 113 15.33 -23.11 17.35
CA SER A 113 15.88 -24.47 17.46
C SER A 113 16.24 -24.73 18.92
N ARG A 114 15.32 -25.35 19.66
CA ARG A 114 15.66 -26.10 20.87
C ARG A 114 15.68 -27.56 20.44
N HIS A 115 16.86 -28.14 20.36
CA HIS A 115 17.10 -29.56 20.52
C HIS A 115 18.41 -29.74 21.26
#